data_AF-D0LBY2-F1
#
_entry.id   AF-D0LBY2-F1
#
_cell.length_a   1.000
_cell.length_b   1.000
_cell.length_c   1.000
_cell.angle_alpha   90.00
_cell.angle_beta   90.00
_cell.angle_gamma   90.00
#
_symmetry.space_group_name_H-M   'P 1'
#
loop_
_entity.id
_entity.type
_entity.pdbx_description
1 polymer ?
#
loop_
_entity_poly.entity_id
_entity_poly.type
_entity_poly.pdbx_seq_one_letter_code
_entity_poly.pdbx_strand_id
1 'polypeptide(L)'
;MIFKGVREGKPYPDHGLSTRAWAKIPPRQLRLDELTTVTTVLALDKLLSEDSTFYGDLFAHVVRWQGELYLEDGLHRAVRSALRNRHVIHARTLDLDTLDLSRGTESLESQLGDTAELPRAERPAGAHRRDAAPAGGRSTGWTTPQADGRSWRVGRTAGLGSDDHEPRRQ
;
A
#
# COMPACT_ATOMS: atom_id res chain seq x y z
N MET A 1 -7.90 -4.59 19.65
CA MET A 1 -7.30 -5.87 19.20
C MET A 1 -6.86 -5.68 17.75
N ILE A 2 -5.72 -6.24 17.30
CA ILE A 2 -5.21 -6.01 15.92
C ILE A 2 -6.02 -6.80 14.88
N PHE A 3 -6.32 -8.06 15.19
CA PHE A 3 -7.12 -8.97 14.35
C PHE A 3 -8.47 -9.24 15.00
N LYS A 4 -9.47 -9.65 14.20
CA LYS A 4 -10.75 -10.14 14.69
C LYS A 4 -10.58 -11.40 15.55
N GLY A 5 -9.72 -12.30 15.10
CA GLY A 5 -9.45 -13.57 15.76
C GLY A 5 -8.21 -14.27 15.21
N VAL A 6 -7.82 -15.35 15.89
CA VAL A 6 -6.73 -16.24 15.48
C VAL A 6 -7.29 -17.65 15.45
N ARG A 7 -7.04 -18.37 14.36
CA ARG A 7 -7.46 -19.77 14.17
C ARG A 7 -6.26 -20.59 13.71
N GLU A 8 -6.29 -21.87 14.04
CA GLU A 8 -5.39 -22.87 13.49
C GLU A 8 -6.06 -23.55 12.28
N GLY A 9 -5.43 -23.44 11.11
CA GLY A 9 -5.90 -24.05 9.87
C GLY A 9 -7.00 -23.28 9.14
N LYS A 10 -7.28 -23.72 7.91
CA LYS A 10 -8.27 -23.14 7.01
C LYS A 10 -9.65 -23.77 7.25
N PRO A 11 -10.72 -23.00 7.51
CA PRO A 11 -12.07 -23.53 7.71
C PRO A 11 -12.85 -23.77 6.39
N TYR A 12 -12.21 -23.52 5.24
CA TYR A 12 -12.78 -23.65 3.90
C TYR A 12 -12.10 -24.77 3.10
N PRO A 13 -12.77 -25.30 2.05
CA PRO A 13 -12.16 -26.25 1.13
C PRO A 13 -10.90 -25.68 0.44
N ASP A 14 -9.98 -26.55 0.05
CA ASP A 14 -8.82 -26.13 -0.74
C ASP A 14 -9.26 -25.59 -2.10
N HIS A 15 -8.87 -24.36 -2.39
CA HIS A 15 -9.19 -23.65 -3.62
C HIS A 15 -8.11 -23.83 -4.69
N GLY A 16 -6.94 -24.41 -4.36
CA GLY A 16 -5.92 -24.79 -5.35
C GLY A 16 -5.33 -23.64 -6.18
N LEU A 17 -5.50 -22.38 -5.74
CA LEU A 17 -5.02 -21.21 -6.48
C LEU A 17 -3.50 -21.14 -6.47
N SER A 18 -2.92 -21.10 -7.66
CA SER A 18 -1.50 -20.79 -7.83
C SER A 18 -1.21 -19.34 -7.43
N THR A 19 0.03 -19.06 -6.99
CA THR A 19 0.48 -17.68 -6.71
C THR A 19 0.32 -16.75 -7.92
N ARG A 20 0.43 -17.29 -9.15
CA ARG A 20 0.23 -16.53 -10.39
C ARG A 20 -1.23 -16.14 -10.58
N ALA A 21 -2.17 -17.04 -10.29
CA ALA A 21 -3.59 -16.75 -10.42
C ALA A 21 -4.10 -15.74 -9.37
N TRP A 22 -3.48 -15.70 -8.17
CA TRP A 22 -3.72 -14.61 -7.22
C TRP A 22 -3.48 -13.23 -7.84
N ALA A 23 -2.47 -13.08 -8.71
CA ALA A 23 -2.17 -11.79 -9.35
C ALA A 23 -3.31 -11.24 -10.21
N LYS A 24 -4.23 -12.10 -10.68
CA LYS A 24 -5.45 -11.71 -11.43
C LYS A 24 -6.51 -11.03 -10.55
N ILE A 25 -6.49 -11.27 -9.24
CA ILE A 25 -7.44 -10.68 -8.29
C ILE A 25 -6.97 -9.26 -7.96
N PRO A 26 -7.73 -8.19 -8.25
CA PRO A 26 -7.30 -6.84 -7.94
C PRO A 26 -7.11 -6.63 -6.43
N PRO A 27 -6.05 -5.95 -5.99
CA PRO A 27 -5.84 -5.66 -4.58
C PRO A 27 -6.88 -4.66 -4.07
N ARG A 28 -7.38 -4.89 -2.86
CA ARG A 28 -8.34 -4.05 -2.15
C ARG A 28 -7.79 -3.69 -0.77
N GLN A 29 -8.32 -2.63 -0.21
CA GLN A 29 -7.97 -2.18 1.12
C GLN A 29 -8.85 -2.87 2.16
N LEU A 30 -8.25 -3.52 3.16
CA LEU A 30 -8.96 -4.22 4.23
C LEU A 30 -8.46 -3.78 5.61
N ARG A 31 -9.35 -3.73 6.58
CA ARG A 31 -8.96 -3.41 7.96
C ARG A 31 -8.47 -4.67 8.67
N LEU A 32 -7.46 -4.53 9.52
CA LEU A 32 -6.90 -5.65 10.25
C LEU A 32 -7.88 -6.26 11.26
N ASP A 33 -8.72 -5.42 11.88
CA ASP A 33 -9.70 -5.83 12.88
C ASP A 33 -10.90 -6.61 12.32
N GLU A 34 -10.98 -6.73 10.98
CA GLU A 34 -11.97 -7.57 10.29
C GLU A 34 -11.41 -8.96 9.94
N LEU A 35 -10.09 -9.15 10.04
CA LEU A 35 -9.42 -10.37 9.59
C LEU A 35 -9.23 -11.38 10.70
N THR A 36 -9.44 -12.65 10.39
CA THR A 36 -9.06 -13.81 11.20
C THR A 36 -7.84 -14.48 10.61
N THR A 37 -6.77 -14.69 11.37
CA THR A 37 -5.59 -15.39 10.85
C THR A 37 -5.83 -16.90 10.81
N VAL A 38 -5.30 -17.59 9.79
CA VAL A 38 -5.37 -19.07 9.70
C VAL A 38 -4.14 -19.78 10.27
N THR A 39 -3.17 -19.01 10.74
CA THR A 39 -1.98 -19.49 11.44
C THR A 39 -1.84 -18.80 12.79
N THR A 40 -1.31 -19.54 13.75
CA THR A 40 -1.01 -19.11 15.13
C THR A 40 0.45 -18.69 15.30
N VAL A 41 1.33 -19.10 14.37
CA VAL A 41 2.78 -18.94 14.50
C VAL A 41 3.26 -17.73 13.71
N LEU A 42 3.95 -16.83 14.40
CA LEU A 42 4.65 -15.69 13.82
C LEU A 42 6.17 -15.85 14.04
N ALA A 43 6.94 -15.90 12.96
CA ALA A 43 8.40 -15.91 13.02
C ALA A 43 8.95 -14.49 13.24
N LEU A 44 9.57 -14.23 14.39
CA LEU A 44 10.07 -12.89 14.77
C LEU A 44 11.27 -12.44 13.93
N ASP A 45 12.17 -13.36 13.59
CA ASP A 45 13.30 -13.11 12.69
C ASP A 45 12.84 -12.56 11.33
N LYS A 46 11.79 -13.17 10.76
CA LYS A 46 11.17 -12.71 9.51
C LYS A 46 10.45 -11.37 9.65
N LEU A 47 9.85 -11.11 10.82
CA LEU A 47 9.18 -9.84 11.09
C LEU A 47 10.18 -8.67 11.11
N LEU A 48 11.34 -8.87 11.75
CA LEU A 48 12.36 -7.84 12.00
C LEU A 48 13.42 -7.71 10.90
N SER A 49 13.52 -8.70 10.01
CA SER A 49 14.50 -8.68 8.91
C SER A 49 14.34 -7.45 7.99
N GLU A 50 15.45 -6.74 7.76
CA GLU A 50 15.56 -5.64 6.78
C GLU A 50 15.47 -6.16 5.35
N ASP A 51 16.05 -7.35 5.10
CA ASP A 51 15.90 -8.16 3.89
C ASP A 51 14.62 -9.00 3.90
N SER A 52 13.56 -8.53 4.55
CA SER A 52 12.20 -9.04 4.34
C SER A 52 11.71 -8.59 2.95
N THR A 53 12.53 -8.89 1.94
CA THR A 53 12.29 -8.88 0.51
C THR A 53 11.35 -10.04 0.26
N PHE A 54 10.10 -9.79 0.61
CA PHE A 54 8.99 -10.05 -0.27
C PHE A 54 9.17 -11.27 -1.23
N TYR A 55 9.03 -12.49 -0.70
CA TYR A 55 9.01 -13.71 -1.51
C TYR A 55 7.56 -14.03 -1.90
N GLY A 56 7.01 -13.47 -2.98
CA GLY A 56 5.67 -13.86 -3.49
C GLY A 56 4.83 -12.78 -4.17
N ASP A 57 3.60 -12.55 -3.67
CA ASP A 57 2.71 -11.42 -4.02
C ASP A 57 2.74 -10.19 -3.06
N LEU A 58 2.96 -8.98 -3.60
CA LEU A 58 3.13 -7.72 -2.84
C LEU A 58 1.95 -7.42 -1.89
N PHE A 59 0.82 -8.04 -2.16
CA PHE A 59 -0.42 -7.91 -1.41
C PHE A 59 -0.65 -9.15 -0.54
N ALA A 60 -1.33 -8.97 0.60
CA ALA A 60 -1.76 -10.11 1.40
C ALA A 60 -2.80 -10.95 0.63
N HIS A 61 -2.93 -12.23 0.98
CA HIS A 61 -3.98 -13.09 0.45
C HIS A 61 -5.05 -13.28 1.52
N VAL A 62 -6.29 -12.94 1.15
CA VAL A 62 -7.45 -13.06 2.04
C VAL A 62 -8.49 -13.90 1.33
N VAL A 63 -9.09 -14.83 2.06
CA VAL A 63 -10.19 -15.66 1.59
C VAL A 63 -11.45 -15.26 2.36
N ARG A 64 -12.52 -14.96 1.63
CA ARG A 64 -13.86 -14.80 2.20
C ARG A 64 -14.57 -16.14 2.16
N TRP A 65 -15.07 -16.57 3.33
CA TRP A 65 -15.83 -17.80 3.47
C TRP A 65 -16.84 -17.69 4.61
N GLN A 66 -18.09 -18.07 4.33
CA GLN A 66 -19.24 -17.95 5.22
C GLN A 66 -19.38 -16.54 5.83
N GLY A 67 -19.12 -15.50 5.02
CA GLY A 67 -19.18 -14.10 5.44
C GLY A 67 -18.01 -13.62 6.30
N GLU A 68 -17.02 -14.46 6.57
CA GLU A 68 -15.83 -14.13 7.36
C GLU A 68 -14.59 -13.95 6.49
N LEU A 69 -13.65 -13.09 6.92
CA LEU A 69 -12.40 -12.82 6.20
C LEU A 69 -11.23 -13.52 6.88
N TYR A 70 -10.57 -14.40 6.13
CA TYR A 70 -9.44 -15.20 6.61
C TYR A 70 -8.15 -14.73 5.95
N LEU A 71 -7.18 -14.30 6.77
CA LEU A 71 -5.84 -13.93 6.31
C LEU A 71 -5.02 -15.22 6.13
N GLU A 72 -4.81 -15.59 4.87
CA GLU A 72 -4.09 -16.79 4.47
C GLU A 72 -2.58 -16.56 4.35
N ASP A 73 -2.20 -15.44 3.74
CA ASP A 73 -0.80 -15.04 3.58
C ASP A 73 -0.61 -13.54 3.86
N GLY A 74 0.61 -13.15 4.22
CA GLY A 74 0.98 -11.77 4.53
C GLY A 74 0.82 -11.42 6.02
N LEU A 75 0.82 -12.40 6.92
CA LEU A 75 0.73 -12.17 8.36
C LEU A 75 1.80 -11.20 8.87
N HIS A 76 3.07 -11.42 8.53
CA HIS A 76 4.16 -10.51 8.95
C HIS A 76 3.96 -9.08 8.44
N ARG A 77 3.46 -8.93 7.21
CA ARG A 77 3.13 -7.62 6.62
C ARG A 77 1.97 -6.95 7.37
N ALA A 78 0.95 -7.70 7.75
CA ALA A 78 -0.17 -7.20 8.54
C ALA A 78 0.30 -6.73 9.92
N VAL A 79 1.06 -7.58 10.63
CA VAL A 79 1.62 -7.24 11.95
C VAL A 79 2.56 -6.05 11.87
N ARG A 80 3.47 -6.00 10.89
CA ARG A 80 4.37 -4.85 10.69
C ARG A 80 3.59 -3.55 10.42
N SER A 81 2.47 -3.62 9.71
CA SER A 81 1.59 -2.46 9.48
C SER A 81 0.94 -2.01 10.79
N ALA A 82 0.43 -2.95 11.58
CA ALA A 82 -0.15 -2.66 12.90
C ALA A 82 0.87 -2.02 13.86
N LEU A 83 2.11 -2.52 13.90
CA LEU A 83 3.20 -1.95 14.71
C LEU A 83 3.57 -0.52 14.30
N ARG A 84 3.27 -0.12 13.06
CA ARG A 84 3.42 1.24 12.54
C ARG A 84 2.14 2.07 12.68
N ASN A 85 1.20 1.64 13.54
CA ASN A 85 -0.11 2.27 13.74
C ASN A 85 -0.97 2.36 12.45
N ARG A 86 -0.74 1.46 11.49
CA ARG A 86 -1.54 1.35 10.26
C ARG A 86 -2.42 0.11 10.32
N HIS A 87 -3.68 0.31 10.67
CA HIS A 87 -4.64 -0.79 10.89
C HIS A 87 -5.32 -1.27 9.60
N VAL A 88 -4.69 -1.01 8.47
CA VAL A 88 -5.23 -1.24 7.15
C VAL A 88 -4.13 -1.79 6.24
N ILE A 89 -4.46 -2.82 5.46
CA ILE A 89 -3.54 -3.47 4.52
C ILE A 89 -4.15 -3.55 3.13
N HIS A 90 -3.30 -3.68 2.12
CA HIS A 90 -3.73 -4.05 0.78
C HIS A 90 -3.65 -5.57 0.65
N ALA A 91 -4.77 -6.17 0.26
CA ALA A 91 -4.92 -7.60 0.12
C ALA A 91 -5.71 -7.94 -1.14
N ARG A 92 -5.42 -9.08 -1.73
CA ARG A 92 -6.25 -9.69 -2.75
C ARG A 92 -7.25 -10.59 -2.05
N THR A 93 -8.53 -10.43 -2.38
CA THR A 93 -9.61 -11.17 -1.72
C THR A 93 -10.20 -12.16 -2.70
N LEU A 94 -9.99 -13.44 -2.42
CA LEU A 94 -10.72 -14.53 -3.06
C LEU A 94 -12.04 -14.72 -2.33
N ASP A 95 -13.13 -14.76 -3.07
CA ASP A 95 -14.45 -14.91 -2.49
C ASP A 95 -15.04 -16.29 -2.79
N LEU A 96 -14.94 -17.20 -1.82
CA LEU A 96 -15.42 -18.57 -1.98
C LEU A 96 -16.92 -18.72 -1.74
N ASP A 97 -17.58 -17.68 -1.22
CA ASP A 97 -19.04 -17.68 -1.06
C ASP A 97 -19.77 -17.47 -2.39
N THR A 98 -19.09 -16.87 -3.37
CA THR A 98 -19.65 -16.63 -4.72
C THR A 98 -19.11 -17.58 -5.78
N LEU A 99 -17.97 -18.24 -5.52
CA LEU A 99 -17.35 -19.20 -6.43
C LEU A 99 -17.84 -20.61 -6.14
N ASP A 100 -18.26 -21.34 -7.18
CA ASP A 100 -18.59 -22.77 -7.04
C ASP A 100 -17.30 -23.61 -7.11
N LEU A 101 -16.94 -24.20 -5.97
CA LEU A 101 -15.80 -25.10 -5.82
C LEU A 101 -16.18 -26.59 -6.02
N SER A 102 -17.41 -26.90 -6.48
CA SER A 102 -17.84 -28.27 -6.71
C SER A 102 -16.97 -28.98 -7.75
N ARG A 103 -16.61 -30.24 -7.46
CA ARG A 103 -15.67 -31.03 -8.26
C ARG A 103 -16.30 -31.35 -9.63
N GLY A 104 -15.90 -30.61 -10.67
CA GLY A 104 -16.40 -30.79 -12.05
C GLY A 104 -16.69 -29.50 -12.82
N THR A 105 -16.73 -28.35 -12.12
CA THR A 105 -16.86 -27.01 -12.72
C THR A 105 -15.50 -26.50 -13.21
N GLU A 106 -15.48 -25.60 -14.21
CA GLU A 106 -14.27 -25.05 -14.82
C GLU A 106 -13.22 -24.60 -13.80
N SER A 107 -11.93 -24.68 -14.17
CA SER A 107 -10.81 -24.27 -13.31
C SER A 107 -11.07 -22.90 -12.69
N LEU A 108 -10.81 -22.75 -11.39
CA LEU A 108 -11.00 -21.50 -10.64
C LEU A 108 -10.28 -20.31 -11.29
N GLU A 109 -9.16 -20.58 -11.97
CA GLU A 109 -8.41 -19.57 -12.74
C GLU A 109 -9.14 -19.06 -14.00
N SER A 110 -10.08 -19.85 -14.54
CA SER A 110 -10.99 -19.48 -15.64
C SER A 110 -12.17 -18.66 -15.13
N GLN A 111 -12.68 -18.99 -13.94
CA GLN A 111 -13.75 -18.25 -13.27
C GLN A 111 -13.30 -16.85 -12.82
N LEU A 112 -12.03 -16.73 -12.44
CA LEU A 112 -11.33 -15.45 -12.28
C LEU A 112 -11.09 -14.83 -13.67
N GLY A 113 -12.14 -14.27 -14.26
CA GLY A 113 -12.07 -13.53 -15.52
C GLY A 113 -10.97 -12.46 -15.49
N ASP A 114 -10.53 -12.01 -16.66
CA ASP A 114 -9.41 -11.07 -16.86
C ASP A 114 -9.73 -9.69 -16.28
N THR A 115 -9.76 -9.60 -14.95
CA THR A 115 -10.25 -8.45 -14.18
C THR A 115 -9.10 -7.47 -13.99
N ALA A 116 -8.55 -6.98 -15.10
CA ALA A 116 -7.57 -5.91 -15.13
C ALA A 116 -8.20 -4.52 -14.86
N GLU A 117 -9.53 -4.43 -14.79
CA GLU A 117 -10.21 -3.18 -14.48
C GLU A 117 -10.37 -3.03 -12.96
N LEU A 118 -9.34 -2.43 -12.33
CA LEU A 118 -9.46 -1.90 -10.97
C LEU A 118 -10.70 -1.01 -10.90
N PRO A 119 -11.70 -1.27 -10.05
CA PRO A 119 -12.76 -0.31 -9.83
C PRO A 119 -12.12 0.98 -9.31
N ARG A 120 -12.13 2.02 -10.14
CA ARG A 120 -11.68 3.36 -9.76
C ARG A 120 -12.52 3.74 -8.55
N ALA A 121 -11.89 3.83 -7.38
CA ALA A 121 -12.57 4.26 -6.16
C ALA A 121 -13.28 5.59 -6.47
N GLU A 122 -14.60 5.56 -6.59
CA GLU A 122 -15.39 6.76 -6.76
C GLU A 122 -15.19 7.56 -5.48
N ARG A 123 -14.40 8.63 -5.60
CA ARG A 123 -14.32 9.64 -4.55
C ARG A 123 -15.76 10.13 -4.34
N PRO A 124 -16.31 10.10 -3.12
CA PRO A 124 -17.63 10.65 -2.89
C PRO A 124 -17.64 12.11 -3.36
N ALA A 125 -18.45 12.38 -4.38
CA ALA A 125 -18.65 13.70 -4.92
C ALA A 125 -19.62 14.45 -3.99
N GLY A 126 -19.13 15.51 -3.34
CA GLY A 126 -19.91 16.44 -2.52
C GLY A 126 -19.86 16.13 -1.03
N ALA A 127 -19.90 17.09 -0.11
CA ALA A 127 -19.95 18.53 -0.21
C ALA A 127 -19.58 19.10 1.16
N HIS A 128 -18.50 19.89 1.22
CA HIS A 128 -18.32 20.88 2.30
C HIS A 128 -18.25 22.25 1.65
N ARG A 129 -19.40 22.73 1.15
CA ARG A 129 -19.63 24.16 0.99
C ARG A 129 -19.70 24.72 2.41
N ARG A 130 -18.64 25.39 2.84
CA ARG A 130 -18.67 26.18 4.07
C ARG A 130 -19.58 27.36 3.79
N ASP A 131 -20.75 27.36 4.40
CA ASP A 131 -21.61 28.54 4.45
C ASP A 131 -20.85 29.66 5.16
N ALA A 132 -20.73 30.80 4.47
CA ALA A 132 -20.11 32.00 4.97
C ALA A 132 -21.00 32.62 6.05
N ALA A 133 -20.51 32.65 7.29
CA ALA A 133 -21.06 33.51 8.34
C ALA A 133 -20.55 34.96 8.16
N PRO A 134 -21.36 35.99 8.50
CA PRO A 134 -21.03 37.37 8.21
C PRO A 134 -19.99 37.95 9.18
N ALA A 135 -19.41 39.06 8.73
CA ALA A 135 -18.28 39.78 9.29
C ALA A 135 -18.34 40.05 10.80
N GLY A 136 -17.20 39.80 11.46
CA GLY A 136 -16.94 40.16 12.85
C GLY A 136 -15.49 39.87 13.18
N GLY A 137 -14.59 40.81 12.86
CA GLY A 137 -13.15 40.60 12.94
C GLY A 137 -12.64 40.40 14.36
N ARG A 138 -11.61 39.55 14.52
CA ARG A 138 -10.47 39.71 15.44
C ARG A 138 -9.27 38.96 14.85
N SER A 139 -8.16 39.67 14.77
CA SER A 139 -6.82 39.23 14.37
C SER A 139 -6.32 38.04 15.20
N THR A 140 -5.80 37.01 14.53
CA THR A 140 -4.71 36.17 15.05
C THR A 140 -3.71 35.91 13.94
N GLY A 141 -2.55 36.52 14.08
CA GLY A 141 -1.51 36.65 13.07
C GLY A 141 -0.95 35.31 12.58
N TRP A 142 -0.92 35.19 11.26
CA TRP A 142 0.06 34.41 10.51
C TRP A 142 0.38 35.20 9.24
N THR A 143 1.51 35.88 9.23
CA THR A 143 2.00 36.61 8.04
C THR A 143 2.69 35.62 7.11
N THR A 144 2.22 35.54 5.86
CA THR A 144 2.88 34.81 4.78
C THR A 144 4.16 35.56 4.38
N PRO A 145 5.33 34.90 4.25
CA PRO A 145 6.52 35.57 3.73
C PRO A 145 6.30 35.92 2.25
N GLN A 146 6.39 37.20 1.94
CA GLN A 146 6.38 37.69 0.57
C GLN A 146 7.73 37.35 -0.07
N ALA A 147 7.70 36.54 -1.13
CA ALA A 147 8.88 36.20 -1.91
C ALA A 147 9.35 37.44 -2.68
N ASP A 148 10.34 38.15 -2.14
CA ASP A 148 11.05 39.19 -2.85
C ASP A 148 11.81 38.60 -4.04
N GLY A 149 11.40 39.00 -5.24
CA GLY A 149 12.06 38.69 -6.50
C GLY A 149 13.48 39.25 -6.54
N ARG A 150 14.46 38.42 -6.17
CA ARG A 150 15.88 38.64 -6.48
C ARG A 150 16.29 37.67 -7.58
N SER A 151 16.41 38.23 -8.78
CA SER A 151 16.99 37.62 -9.97
C SER A 151 18.42 37.15 -9.70
N TRP A 152 18.71 35.88 -9.95
CA TRP A 152 20.07 35.36 -9.98
C TRP A 152 20.77 35.82 -11.25
N ARG A 153 21.73 36.75 -11.13
CA ARG A 153 22.60 37.20 -12.21
C ARG A 153 23.76 36.20 -12.33
N VAL A 154 23.82 35.46 -13.44
CA VAL A 154 24.94 34.59 -13.79
C VAL A 154 26.14 35.48 -14.15
N GLY A 155 27.14 35.51 -13.28
CA GLY A 155 28.43 36.17 -13.52
C GLY A 155 29.29 35.33 -14.45
N ARG A 156 29.39 35.78 -15.71
CA ARG A 156 30.35 35.33 -16.72
C ARG A 156 31.57 36.24 -16.61
N THR A 157 32.74 35.71 -16.23
CA THR A 157 34.02 36.41 -16.42
C THR A 157 34.98 35.48 -17.15
N ALA A 158 35.17 35.78 -18.42
CA ALA A 158 36.30 35.33 -19.22
C ALA A 158 37.20 36.55 -19.45
N GLY A 159 38.52 36.37 -19.38
CA GLY A 159 39.45 37.27 -20.05
C GLY A 159 40.77 37.57 -19.33
N LEU A 160 41.77 36.73 -19.65
CA LEU A 160 43.11 37.13 -20.13
C LEU A 160 44.05 37.94 -19.20
N GLY A 161 45.17 37.30 -18.88
CA GLY A 161 46.40 37.94 -18.44
C GLY A 161 47.57 36.97 -18.64
N SER A 162 48.21 37.07 -19.80
CA SER A 162 49.50 36.50 -20.14
C SER A 162 50.58 36.99 -19.16
N ASP A 163 51.52 36.14 -18.78
CA ASP A 163 52.93 36.32 -19.17
C ASP A 163 53.86 35.25 -18.59
N ASP A 164 54.82 34.93 -19.44
CA ASP A 164 56.01 34.09 -19.30
C ASP A 164 56.71 34.10 -17.94
N HIS A 165 57.11 32.92 -17.45
CA HIS A 165 58.54 32.61 -17.24
C HIS A 165 58.77 31.15 -16.83
N GLU A 166 59.35 30.38 -17.74
CA GLU A 166 60.23 29.25 -17.42
C GLU A 166 61.67 29.78 -17.44
N PRO A 167 62.54 29.42 -16.47
CA PRO A 167 63.53 28.40 -16.82
C PRO A 167 63.97 27.45 -15.68
N ARG A 168 64.16 26.20 -16.10
CA ARG A 168 65.30 25.29 -15.84
C ARG A 168 65.50 24.65 -14.45
N ARG A 169 65.46 23.31 -14.54
CA ARG A 169 66.47 22.31 -14.10
C ARG A 169 67.07 22.47 -12.69
N GLN A 170 66.87 21.45 -11.87
CA GLN A 170 67.81 20.34 -11.71
C GLN A 170 67.09 19.09 -11.24
#